data_AF-A0A1I5MBK4-F1
#
_entry.id   AF-A0A1I5MBK4-F1
#
_cell.length_a   1.000
_cell.length_b   1.000
_cell.length_c   1.000
_cell.angle_alpha   90.00
_cell.angle_beta   90.00
_cell.angle_gamma   90.00
#
_symmetry.space_group_name_H-M   'P 1'
#
loop_
_entity.id
_entity.type
_entity.pdbx_description
1 polymer ?
#
loop_
_entity_poly.entity_id
_entity_poly.type
_entity_poly.pdbx_seq_one_letter_code
_entity_poly.pdbx_strand_id
1 'polypeptide(L)' 'MAEFNAADLQPGQIESKDNGERLGRSAGGHLVQLRRRISEPGFVVTVDAEASAGVPTELLTQEWAAANAEFDRFMHDF' A
#
# COMPACT_ATOMS: atom_id res chain seq x y z
N MET A 1 0.72 22.74 -1.94
CA MET A 1 0.50 21.30 -2.20
C MET A 1 0.47 20.64 -0.84
N ALA A 2 -0.61 19.95 -0.48
CA ALA A 2 -0.72 19.33 0.84
C ALA A 2 0.38 18.26 0.98
N GLU A 3 1.26 18.45 1.95
CA GLU A 3 2.20 17.43 2.41
C GLU A 3 1.36 16.32 3.05
N PHE A 4 1.02 15.32 2.24
CA PHE A 4 0.20 14.19 2.65
C PHE A 4 0.96 13.39 3.71
N ASN A 5 0.48 13.47 4.96
CA ASN A 5 1.04 12.72 6.07
C ASN A 5 0.33 11.39 6.19
N ALA A 6 1.02 10.32 5.82
CA ALA A 6 0.62 8.93 6.10
C ALA A 6 0.25 8.71 7.58
N ALA A 7 0.82 9.52 8.48
CA ALA A 7 0.55 9.50 9.91
C ALA A 7 -0.89 9.91 10.28
N ASP A 8 -1.59 10.67 9.44
CA ASP A 8 -2.96 11.16 9.69
C ASP A 8 -4.05 10.18 9.23
N LEU A 9 -3.68 9.14 8.47
CA LEU A 9 -4.63 8.12 8.07
C LEU A 9 -5.16 7.36 9.28
N GLN A 10 -6.48 7.26 9.38
CA GLN A 10 -7.15 6.42 10.37
C GLN A 10 -7.14 4.95 9.93
N PRO A 11 -7.15 3.98 10.87
CA PRO A 11 -7.30 2.56 10.54
C PRO A 11 -8.56 2.31 9.71
N GLY A 12 -8.42 1.61 8.59
CA GLY A 12 -9.46 1.37 7.59
C GLY A 12 -9.61 2.49 6.54
N GLN A 13 -8.91 3.62 6.68
CA GLN A 13 -8.97 4.70 5.71
C GLN A 13 -8.04 4.43 4.53
N ILE A 14 -8.54 4.66 3.31
CA ILE A 14 -7.79 4.54 2.06
C ILE A 14 -7.92 5.85 1.30
N GLU A 15 -6.79 6.40 0.90
CA GLU A 15 -6.66 7.53 0.00
C GLU A 15 -6.10 7.04 -1.34
N SER A 16 -6.72 7.46 -2.43
CA SER A 16 -6.26 7.13 -3.79
C SER A 16 -5.93 8.42 -4.53
N LYS A 17 -4.71 8.50 -5.06
CA LYS A 17 -4.23 9.61 -5.87
C LYS A 17 -4.52 9.35 -7.35
N ASP A 18 -4.79 10.43 -8.08
CA ASP A 18 -4.99 10.42 -9.53
C ASP A 18 -3.80 9.88 -10.33
N ASN A 19 -2.60 9.86 -9.72
CA ASN A 19 -1.39 9.31 -10.33
C ASN A 19 -1.30 7.77 -10.26
N GLY A 20 -2.34 7.09 -9.76
CA GLY A 20 -2.36 5.64 -9.58
C GLY A 20 -1.56 5.18 -8.36
N GLU A 21 -1.47 6.02 -7.32
CA GLU A 21 -0.94 5.64 -6.02
C GLU A 21 -2.10 5.52 -5.03
N ARG A 22 -2.11 4.48 -4.19
CA ARG A 22 -3.07 4.32 -3.10
C ARG A 22 -2.29 4.24 -1.79
N LEU A 23 -2.80 4.87 -0.75
CA LEU A 23 -2.22 4.83 0.58
C LEU A 23 -3.35 4.54 1.55
N GLY A 24 -3.21 3.52 2.38
CA GLY A 24 -4.21 3.17 3.36
C GLY A 24 -3.57 2.80 4.68
N ARG A 25 -4.34 2.86 5.75
CA ARG A 25 -3.93 2.34 7.03
C ARG A 25 -4.77 1.11 7.36
N SER A 26 -4.11 -0.01 7.53
CA SER A 26 -4.71 -1.30 7.84
C SER A 26 -5.38 -1.32 9.23
N ALA A 27 -6.13 -2.38 9.53
CA ALA A 27 -6.95 -2.44 10.74
C ALA A 27 -6.10 -2.51 12.03
N GLY A 28 -4.95 -3.17 12.00
CA GLY A 28 -3.96 -3.19 13.09
C GLY A 28 -3.05 -1.97 13.10
N GLY A 29 -3.28 -0.99 12.23
CA GLY A 29 -2.62 0.32 12.27
C GLY A 29 -1.31 0.40 11.48
N HIS A 30 -1.02 -0.59 10.63
CA HIS A 30 0.12 -0.56 9.70
C HIS A 30 -0.20 0.24 8.45
N LEU A 31 0.76 0.99 7.95
CA LEU A 31 0.61 1.75 6.71
C LEU A 31 0.78 0.82 5.50
N VAL A 32 -0.17 0.83 4.57
CA VAL A 32 -0.09 0.11 3.29
C VAL A 32 -0.02 1.15 2.18
N GLN A 33 0.94 1.00 1.27
CA GLN A 33 1.13 1.88 0.13
C GLN A 33 1.18 1.07 -1.15
N LEU A 34 0.37 1.44 -2.12
CA LEU A 34 0.44 0.95 -3.49
C LEU A 34 0.90 2.11 -4.38
N ARG A 35 1.89 1.88 -5.23
CA ARG A 35 2.36 2.88 -6.18
C ARG A 35 2.78 2.24 -7.49
N ARG A 36 2.65 3.01 -8.57
CA ARG A 36 3.21 2.62 -9.86
C ARG A 36 4.73 2.74 -9.83
N ARG A 37 5.41 1.76 -10.42
CA ARG A 37 6.86 1.79 -10.57
C ARG A 37 7.22 2.77 -11.70
N ILE A 38 8.19 3.65 -11.45
CA ILE A 38 8.60 4.69 -12.41
C ILE A 38 9.65 4.13 -13.38
N SER A 39 10.60 3.34 -12.88
CA SER A 39 11.72 2.80 -13.66
C SER A 39 11.38 1.51 -14.42
N GLU A 40 10.32 0.82 -14.02
CA GLU A 40 9.94 -0.48 -14.58
C GLU A 40 8.42 -0.58 -14.73
N PRO A 41 7.91 -1.35 -15.71
CA PRO A 41 6.49 -1.62 -15.80
C PRO A 41 6.00 -2.41 -14.57
N GLY A 42 4.88 -1.96 -14.01
CA GLY A 42 4.20 -2.60 -12.89
C GLY A 42 3.95 -1.67 -11.72
N PHE A 43 3.60 -2.30 -10.60
CA PHE A 43 3.18 -1.68 -9.35
C PHE A 43 3.91 -2.35 -8.20
N VAL A 44 4.10 -1.59 -7.14
CA VAL A 44 4.66 -2.08 -5.88
C VAL A 44 3.67 -1.77 -4.77
N VAL A 45 3.41 -2.77 -3.95
CA VAL A 45 2.62 -2.65 -2.73
C VAL A 45 3.56 -2.86 -1.57
N THR A 46 3.65 -1.90 -0.66
CA THR A 46 4.52 -1.95 0.52
C THR A 46 3.69 -1.82 1.77
N VAL A 47 4.05 -2.54 2.82
CA VAL A 47 3.43 -2.42 4.15
C VAL A 47 4.49 -2.06 5.18
N ASP A 48 4.22 -1.02 5.96
CA ASP A 48 5.00 -0.58 7.13
C ASP A 48 4.62 -1.46 8.34
N ALA A 49 4.85 -2.75 8.19
CA ALA A 49 4.84 -3.71 9.27
C ALA A 49 6.29 -4.09 9.58
N GLU A 50 6.60 -4.33 10.87
CA GLU A 50 7.87 -4.97 11.21
C GLU A 50 7.97 -6.25 10.38
N ALA A 51 9.10 -6.45 9.72
CA ALA A 51 9.34 -7.59 8.85
C ALA A 51 9.27 -8.89 9.66
N SER A 52 8.05 -9.40 9.86
CA SER A 52 7.79 -10.67 10.50
C SER A 52 8.23 -11.76 9.54
N ALA A 53 8.93 -12.77 10.07
CA ALA A 53 9.46 -13.89 9.31
C ALA A 53 8.33 -14.65 8.62
N GLY A 54 8.01 -14.27 7.38
CA GLY A 54 6.96 -14.90 6.57
C GLY A 54 6.12 -13.95 5.73
N VAL A 55 6.10 -12.63 6.02
CA VAL A 55 5.32 -11.68 5.22
C VAL A 55 6.24 -10.72 4.47
N PRO A 56 6.19 -10.68 3.13
CA PRO A 56 6.95 -9.70 2.36
C PRO A 56 6.41 -8.30 2.66
N THR A 57 7.27 -7.42 3.17
CA THR A 57 6.97 -5.99 3.38
C THR A 57 6.83 -5.23 2.07
N GLU A 58 7.31 -5.78 0.96
CA GLU A 58 7.19 -5.22 -0.39
C GLU A 58 6.82 -6.33 -1.38
N LEU A 59 5.79 -6.08 -2.17
CA LEU A 59 5.29 -6.99 -3.18
C LEU A 59 5.20 -6.30 -4.54
N LEU A 60 5.80 -6.94 -5.54
CA LEU A 60 5.85 -6.43 -6.90
C LEU A 60 4.82 -7.16 -7.77
N THR A 61 4.01 -6.39 -8.48
CA THR A 61 2.99 -6.90 -9.41
C THR A 61 3.11 -6.19 -10.74
N GLN A 62 2.78 -6.87 -11.85
CA GLN A 62 2.78 -6.23 -13.16
C GLN A 62 1.43 -5.59 -13.48
N GLU A 63 0.34 -6.15 -12.96
CA GLU A 63 -1.02 -5.72 -13.25
C GLU A 63 -1.60 -4.88 -12.12
N TRP A 64 -2.32 -3.81 -12.49
CA TRP A 64 -3.02 -2.95 -11.53
C TRP A 64 -4.01 -3.74 -10.69
N ALA A 65 -4.79 -4.63 -11.31
CA ALA A 65 -5.77 -5.46 -10.60
C ALA A 65 -5.12 -6.34 -9.54
N ALA A 66 -3.99 -6.98 -9.86
CA ALA A 66 -3.23 -7.78 -8.90
C ALA A 66 -2.66 -6.93 -7.75
N ALA A 67 -2.13 -5.74 -8.07
CA ALA A 67 -1.66 -4.79 -7.06
C ALA A 67 -2.78 -4.40 -6.09
N ASN A 68 -3.97 -4.10 -6.60
CA ASN A 68 -5.12 -3.71 -5.77
C ASN A 68 -5.58 -4.88 -4.90
N ALA A 69 -5.64 -6.10 -5.44
CA ALA A 69 -6.01 -7.27 -4.66
C ALA A 69 -5.04 -7.49 -3.47
N GLU A 70 -3.74 -7.31 -3.67
CA GLU A 70 -2.74 -7.45 -2.60
C GLU A 70 -2.76 -6.27 -1.64
N PHE A 71 -3.04 -5.05 -2.11
CA PHE A 71 -3.26 -3.89 -1.24
C PHE A 71 -4.46 -4.11 -0.31
N ASP A 72 -5.60 -4.52 -0.86
CA ASP A 72 -6.81 -4.82 -0.09
C ASP A 72 -6.58 -6.00 0.87
N ARG A 73 -5.78 -7.00 0.47
CA ARG A 73 -5.35 -8.08 1.35
C ARG A 73 -4.51 -7.55 2.52
N PHE A 74 -3.49 -6.73 2.28
CA PHE A 74 -2.68 -6.15 3.35
C PHE A 74 -3.48 -5.23 4.27
N MET A 75 -4.44 -4.47 3.73
CA MET A 75 -5.36 -3.66 4.52
C MET A 75 -6.22 -4.48 5.49
N HIS A 76 -6.46 -5.76 5.17
CA HIS A 76 -7.27 -6.69 5.98
C HIS A 76 -6.44 -7.59 6.90
N ASP A 77 -5.27 -8.04 6.44
CA ASP A 77 -4.39 -8.99 7.15
C ASP A 77 -3.61 -8.30 8.27
N PHE A 78 -3.26 -7.02 8.05
CA PHE A 78 -2.57 -6.16 9.01
C PHE A 78 -3.51 -5.21 9.74
#